data_AF-A0AAU8RQM5-F1
#
_entry.id   AF-A0AAU8RQM5-F1
#
_cell.length_a   1.000
_cell.length_b   1.000
_cell.length_c   1.000
_cell.angle_alpha   90.00
_cell.angle_beta   90.00
_cell.angle_gamma   90.00
#
_symmetry.space_group_name_H-M   'P 1'
#
loop_
_entity.id
_entity.type
_entity.pdbx_description
1 polymer ?
#
loop_
_entity_poly.entity_id
_entity_poly.type
_entity_poly.pdbx_seq_one_letter_code
_entity_poly.pdbx_strand_id
1 'polypeptide(L)'
;MKKIIFVSLIILFLNCENDSREIRYYPTDNELINQNHELIDLDTTKLNFRQITDSIDDGYFDNDYGNMIVEFDDGKIKKRIIAYFYGSGLIKRKNVLQIKSDSILIDNGYPISELKRILKQHYLNKGQNEIYSDSPSKALVEVTIDTNKNGKQLKEVLTRITRSFDDIKSEIRDSIQLRVFFDYSRQTTQIPLPPKIYD
;
A
#
# COMPACT_ATOMS: atom_id res chain seq x y z
N MET A 1 36.35 41.91 -20.57
CA MET A 1 36.32 40.43 -20.68
C MET A 1 36.21 39.69 -19.35
N LYS A 2 36.88 40.14 -18.26
CA LYS A 2 36.76 39.48 -16.93
C LYS A 2 35.35 39.52 -16.29
N LYS A 3 34.54 40.54 -16.59
CA LYS A 3 33.16 40.67 -16.04
C LYS A 3 32.13 39.73 -16.67
N ILE A 4 32.34 39.30 -17.93
CA ILE A 4 31.41 38.40 -18.64
C ILE A 4 31.57 36.96 -18.14
N ILE A 5 32.79 36.55 -17.78
CA ILE A 5 33.08 35.22 -17.21
C ILE A 5 32.38 35.03 -15.86
N PHE A 6 32.25 36.09 -15.06
CA PHE A 6 31.57 36.03 -13.76
C PHE A 6 30.06 35.82 -13.87
N VAL A 7 29.41 36.34 -14.92
CA VAL A 7 27.97 36.16 -15.13
C VAL A 7 27.64 34.74 -15.61
N SER A 8 28.49 34.14 -16.45
CA SER A 8 28.30 32.72 -16.85
C SER A 8 28.52 31.73 -15.70
N LEU A 9 29.38 32.06 -14.72
CA LEU A 9 29.59 31.19 -13.56
C LEU A 9 28.36 31.17 -12.62
N ILE A 10 27.64 32.28 -12.49
CA ILE A 10 26.46 32.41 -11.62
C ILE A 10 25.26 31.63 -12.21
N ILE A 11 25.12 31.55 -13.53
CA ILE A 11 24.03 30.82 -14.20
C ILE A 11 24.19 29.29 -14.03
N LEU A 12 25.43 28.79 -13.90
CA LEU A 12 25.70 27.36 -13.66
C LEU A 12 25.28 26.88 -12.26
N PHE A 13 25.19 27.76 -11.27
CA PHE A 13 24.72 27.40 -9.91
C PHE A 13 23.19 27.41 -9.76
N LEU A 14 22.44 27.96 -10.73
CA LEU A 14 20.98 28.04 -10.67
C LEU A 14 20.27 26.83 -11.31
N ASN A 15 21.01 25.93 -11.97
CA ASN A 15 20.45 24.76 -12.64
C ASN A 15 20.46 23.49 -11.78
N CYS A 16 20.68 23.62 -10.47
CA CYS A 16 20.37 22.53 -9.54
C CYS A 16 18.87 22.60 -9.22
N GLU A 17 18.04 22.21 -10.20
CA GLU A 17 16.64 21.90 -9.96
C GLU A 17 16.66 20.63 -9.10
N ASN A 18 16.72 20.81 -7.78
CA ASN A 18 16.49 19.73 -6.83
C ASN A 18 15.08 19.23 -7.14
N ASP A 19 14.98 18.14 -7.89
CA ASP A 19 13.75 17.36 -8.11
C ASP A 19 13.41 16.66 -6.78
N SER A 20 13.18 17.46 -5.73
CA SER A 20 12.78 17.01 -4.41
C SER A 20 11.33 16.58 -4.48
N ARG A 21 11.06 15.51 -5.22
CA ARG A 21 9.75 14.88 -5.24
C ARG A 21 9.44 14.42 -3.83
N GLU A 22 8.25 14.76 -3.37
CA GLU A 22 7.77 14.32 -2.07
C GLU A 22 7.72 12.79 -2.05
N ILE A 23 8.34 12.16 -1.04
CA ILE A 23 8.22 10.72 -0.81
C ILE A 23 7.29 10.53 0.39
N ARG A 24 6.23 9.74 0.21
CA ARG A 24 5.24 9.47 1.27
C ARG A 24 5.11 7.98 1.54
N TYR A 25 5.28 7.62 2.81
CA TYR A 25 5.21 6.25 3.30
C TYR A 25 3.85 5.92 3.93
N TYR A 26 3.42 4.67 3.73
CA TYR A 26 2.22 4.09 4.32
C TYR A 26 2.58 2.73 4.95
N PRO A 27 2.50 2.60 6.29
CA PRO A 27 2.21 3.65 7.26
C PRO A 27 3.34 4.70 7.32
N THR A 28 3.04 5.85 7.93
CA THR A 28 4.08 6.82 8.31
C THR A 28 4.72 6.34 9.61
N ASP A 29 5.65 5.39 9.50
CA ASP A 29 6.39 4.82 10.62
C ASP A 29 7.88 5.18 10.51
N ASN A 30 8.36 6.02 11.43
CA ASN A 30 9.72 6.55 11.38
C ASN A 30 10.79 5.49 11.66
N GLU A 31 10.46 4.40 12.36
CA GLU A 31 11.44 3.35 12.64
C GLU A 31 11.72 2.52 11.38
N LEU A 32 10.67 2.20 10.64
CA LEU A 32 10.79 1.48 9.36
C LEU A 32 11.45 2.34 8.29
N ILE A 33 11.18 3.66 8.23
CA ILE A 33 11.73 4.54 7.17
C ILE A 33 13.27 4.61 7.16
N ASN A 34 13.93 4.43 8.30
CA ASN A 34 15.38 4.61 8.43
C ASN A 34 16.22 3.37 8.09
N GLN A 35 15.60 2.29 7.63
CA GLN A 35 16.26 1.06 7.23
C GLN A 35 16.53 1.03 5.72
N ASN A 36 17.47 0.19 5.30
CA ASN A 36 17.70 -0.06 3.88
C ASN A 36 16.62 -1.02 3.38
N HIS A 37 15.88 -0.60 2.36
CA HIS A 37 14.79 -1.37 1.77
C HIS A 37 15.08 -1.72 0.32
N GLU A 38 14.78 -2.95 -0.05
CA GLU A 38 14.56 -3.36 -1.42
C GLU A 38 13.24 -2.79 -1.94
N LEU A 39 13.23 -2.37 -3.21
CA LEU A 39 12.09 -1.69 -3.82
C LEU A 39 11.52 -2.51 -4.96
N ILE A 40 10.21 -2.78 -4.91
CA ILE A 40 9.43 -3.17 -6.07
C ILE A 40 8.81 -1.89 -6.65
N ASP A 41 9.39 -1.39 -7.74
CA ASP A 41 8.83 -0.28 -8.50
C ASP A 41 7.67 -0.76 -9.40
N LEU A 42 6.43 -0.40 -9.04
CA LEU A 42 5.24 -0.79 -9.79
C LEU A 42 5.14 -0.11 -11.17
N ASP A 43 5.89 0.97 -11.41
CA ASP A 43 5.91 1.64 -12.71
C ASP A 43 6.70 0.87 -13.77
N THR A 44 7.68 0.07 -13.33
CA THR A 44 8.65 -0.57 -14.23
C THR A 44 8.67 -2.09 -14.11
N THR A 45 8.19 -2.64 -12.98
CA THR A 45 8.21 -4.08 -12.73
C THR A 45 7.38 -4.87 -13.74
N LYS A 46 7.87 -6.06 -14.07
CA LYS A 46 7.15 -7.07 -14.88
C LYS A 46 6.51 -8.15 -14.03
N LEU A 47 6.69 -8.10 -12.72
CA LEU A 47 6.14 -9.09 -11.80
C LEU A 47 4.61 -9.04 -11.81
N ASN A 48 4.00 -10.22 -11.73
CA ASN A 48 2.57 -10.34 -11.49
C ASN A 48 2.25 -10.21 -9.98
N PHE A 49 0.97 -10.08 -9.64
CA PHE A 49 0.53 -9.84 -8.27
C PHE A 49 0.97 -10.96 -7.32
N ARG A 50 0.90 -12.21 -7.79
CA ARG A 50 1.38 -13.35 -7.03
C ARG A 50 2.87 -13.21 -6.71
N GLN A 51 3.70 -12.97 -7.73
CA GLN A 51 5.14 -12.79 -7.55
C GLN A 51 5.48 -11.62 -6.64
N ILE A 52 4.75 -10.50 -6.74
CA ILE A 52 4.93 -9.35 -5.85
C ILE A 52 4.63 -9.75 -4.40
N THR A 53 3.51 -10.44 -4.15
CA THR A 53 3.16 -10.88 -2.80
C THR A 53 4.14 -11.93 -2.27
N ASP A 54 4.57 -12.88 -3.11
CA ASP A 54 5.57 -13.90 -2.75
C ASP A 54 6.90 -13.25 -2.36
N SER A 55 7.40 -12.28 -3.13
CA SER A 55 8.64 -11.57 -2.80
C SER A 55 8.55 -10.79 -1.48
N ILE A 56 7.37 -10.25 -1.15
CA ILE A 56 7.13 -9.56 0.11
C ILE A 56 7.07 -10.57 1.28
N ASP A 57 6.47 -11.73 1.08
CA ASP A 57 6.33 -12.78 2.10
C ASP A 57 7.66 -13.48 2.39
N ASP A 58 8.45 -13.79 1.35
CA ASP A 58 9.78 -14.39 1.49
C ASP A 58 10.69 -13.53 2.36
N GLY A 59 10.67 -12.20 2.17
CA GLY A 59 11.45 -11.26 3.00
C GLY A 59 11.04 -11.25 4.48
N TYR A 60 9.83 -11.71 4.82
CA TYR A 60 9.38 -11.77 6.21
C TYR A 60 10.00 -12.94 6.99
N PHE A 61 10.13 -14.12 6.37
CA PHE A 61 10.60 -15.33 7.05
C PHE A 61 12.09 -15.29 7.43
N ASP A 62 12.87 -14.39 6.83
CA ASP A 62 14.31 -14.23 7.08
C ASP A 62 14.65 -13.28 8.25
N ASN A 63 13.66 -12.86 9.07
CA ASN A 63 13.77 -11.81 10.12
C ASN A 63 13.96 -10.38 9.59
N ASP A 64 13.66 -10.17 8.31
CA ASP A 64 13.87 -8.94 7.55
C ASP A 64 12.53 -8.21 7.32
N TYR A 65 11.71 -8.12 8.38
CA TYR A 65 10.40 -7.47 8.35
C TYR A 65 10.47 -6.09 7.70
N GLY A 66 9.67 -5.89 6.66
CA GLY A 66 9.52 -4.58 6.04
C GLY A 66 10.66 -4.21 5.09
N ASN A 67 11.65 -5.08 4.88
CA ASN A 67 12.78 -4.82 3.96
C ASN A 67 12.33 -4.69 2.50
N MET A 68 11.15 -5.18 2.12
CA MET A 68 10.63 -4.99 0.77
C MET A 68 9.47 -4.00 0.75
N ILE A 69 9.66 -2.91 0.01
CA ILE A 69 8.70 -1.81 -0.14
C ILE A 69 8.17 -1.78 -1.56
N VAL A 70 6.86 -1.62 -1.69
CA VAL A 70 6.20 -1.36 -2.97
C VAL A 70 6.21 0.14 -3.23
N GLU A 71 6.86 0.57 -4.31
CA GLU A 71 6.99 1.97 -4.71
C GLU A 71 6.22 2.26 -6.00
N PHE A 72 5.62 3.43 -6.10
CA PHE A 72 5.03 3.93 -7.34
C PHE A 72 4.93 5.45 -7.39
N ASP A 73 4.92 6.01 -8.60
CA ASP A 73 4.75 7.44 -8.83
C ASP A 73 3.26 7.83 -8.90
N ASP A 74 2.85 8.80 -8.09
CA ASP A 74 1.52 9.41 -8.12
C ASP A 74 1.59 10.89 -8.58
N GLY A 75 2.24 11.12 -9.72
CA GLY A 75 2.45 12.43 -10.31
C GLY A 75 3.59 13.19 -9.64
N LYS A 76 3.28 13.97 -8.59
CA LYS A 76 4.31 14.74 -7.85
C LYS A 76 4.79 14.04 -6.59
N ILE A 77 4.10 12.98 -6.18
CA ILE A 77 4.36 12.27 -4.92
C ILE A 77 4.76 10.84 -5.28
N LYS A 78 5.96 10.45 -4.83
CA LYS A 78 6.40 9.06 -4.86
C LYS A 78 5.86 8.36 -3.62
N LYS A 79 5.07 7.31 -3.82
CA LYS A 79 4.38 6.58 -2.74
C LYS A 79 5.09 5.28 -2.45
N ARG A 80 5.27 4.98 -1.16
CA ARG A 80 5.91 3.77 -0.65
C ARG A 80 4.98 3.05 0.31
N ILE A 81 4.61 1.82 -0.02
CA ILE A 81 3.79 0.94 0.82
C ILE A 81 4.71 -0.07 1.48
N ILE A 82 4.75 -0.04 2.80
CA ILE A 82 5.33 -1.12 3.60
C ILE A 82 4.17 -2.08 3.88
N ALA A 83 4.22 -3.25 3.26
CA ALA A 83 3.16 -4.23 3.39
C ALA A 83 3.16 -4.83 4.80
N TYR A 84 1.96 -5.02 5.33
CA TYR A 84 1.73 -5.84 6.52
C TYR A 84 1.37 -7.25 6.09
N PHE A 85 1.72 -8.24 6.90
CA PHE A 85 1.34 -9.64 6.71
C PHE A 85 0.59 -10.16 7.93
N TYR A 86 -0.14 -11.26 7.73
CA TYR A 86 -0.79 -11.99 8.80
C TYR A 86 0.26 -12.79 9.59
N GLY A 87 0.89 -12.14 10.55
CA GLY A 87 1.87 -12.78 11.42
C GLY A 87 1.20 -13.52 12.57
N SER A 88 1.39 -12.98 13.78
CA SER A 88 0.84 -13.53 15.01
C SER A 88 -0.28 -12.66 15.58
N GLY A 89 -1.31 -13.31 16.12
CA GLY A 89 -2.43 -12.66 16.83
C GLY A 89 -3.79 -12.80 16.15
N LEU A 90 -4.82 -12.32 16.85
CA LEU A 90 -6.22 -12.39 16.40
C LEU A 90 -6.64 -11.05 15.81
N ILE A 91 -6.81 -11.00 14.48
CA ILE A 91 -7.42 -9.86 13.79
C ILE A 91 -8.91 -10.12 13.65
N LYS A 92 -9.75 -9.24 14.22
CA LYS A 92 -11.20 -9.31 14.01
C LYS A 92 -11.53 -8.96 12.57
N ARG A 93 -12.40 -9.73 11.91
CA ARG A 93 -12.81 -9.49 10.52
C ARG A 93 -13.27 -8.05 10.25
N LYS A 94 -14.06 -7.45 11.16
CA LYS A 94 -14.53 -6.05 11.06
C LYS A 94 -13.43 -5.00 10.99
N ASN A 95 -12.21 -5.36 11.40
CA ASN A 95 -11.06 -4.46 11.34
C ASN A 95 -10.40 -4.45 9.94
N VAL A 96 -10.72 -5.41 9.07
CA VAL A 96 -10.13 -5.54 7.73
C VAL A 96 -11.12 -5.07 6.68
N LEU A 97 -10.83 -3.95 6.04
CA LEU A 97 -11.57 -3.50 4.86
C LEU A 97 -10.95 -4.12 3.62
N GLN A 98 -11.72 -4.98 2.96
CA GLN A 98 -11.26 -5.76 1.82
C GLN A 98 -11.55 -5.01 0.53
N ILE A 99 -10.53 -4.88 -0.33
CA ILE A 99 -10.61 -4.23 -1.63
C ILE A 99 -10.14 -5.22 -2.69
N LYS A 100 -11.05 -5.59 -3.58
CA LYS A 100 -10.78 -6.50 -4.70
C LYS A 100 -10.90 -5.74 -6.01
N SER A 101 -9.77 -5.38 -6.61
CA SER A 101 -9.70 -4.58 -7.84
C SER A 101 -10.54 -3.28 -7.76
N ASP A 102 -11.75 -3.28 -8.31
CA ASP A 102 -12.67 -2.15 -8.41
C ASP A 102 -13.86 -2.25 -7.43
N SER A 103 -13.80 -3.17 -6.48
CA SER A 103 -14.87 -3.46 -5.53
C SER A 103 -14.38 -3.44 -4.09
N ILE A 104 -15.21 -2.94 -3.18
CA ILE A 104 -14.98 -2.93 -1.73
C ILE A 104 -15.90 -3.99 -1.13
N LEU A 105 -15.32 -5.00 -0.47
CA LEU A 105 -16.04 -6.18 0.01
C LEU A 105 -16.45 -6.01 1.48
N ILE A 106 -17.40 -5.11 1.70
CA ILE A 106 -18.08 -4.91 2.99
C ILE A 106 -19.59 -4.83 2.77
N ASP A 107 -20.39 -5.37 3.68
CA ASP A 107 -21.83 -5.59 3.51
C ASP A 107 -22.17 -6.35 2.23
N ASN A 108 -22.95 -5.73 1.34
CA ASN A 108 -23.37 -6.24 0.03
C ASN A 108 -22.37 -5.90 -1.09
N GLY A 109 -21.24 -5.28 -0.75
CA GLY A 109 -20.26 -4.78 -1.69
C GLY A 109 -20.56 -3.35 -2.15
N TYR A 110 -19.50 -2.60 -2.41
CA TYR A 110 -19.57 -1.23 -2.95
C TYR A 110 -18.60 -1.06 -4.12
N PRO A 111 -18.91 -0.21 -5.11
CA PRO A 111 -17.95 0.15 -6.14
C PRO A 111 -16.81 0.98 -5.55
N ILE A 112 -15.62 0.90 -6.14
CA ILE A 112 -14.44 1.66 -5.70
C ILE A 112 -14.62 3.18 -5.78
N SER A 113 -15.63 3.68 -6.50
CA SER A 113 -16.00 5.11 -6.48
C SER A 113 -16.44 5.58 -5.09
N GLU A 114 -16.93 4.66 -4.25
CA GLU A 114 -17.36 4.93 -2.87
C GLU A 114 -16.20 4.86 -1.86
N LEU A 115 -14.97 4.61 -2.32
CA LEU A 115 -13.83 4.29 -1.46
C LEU A 115 -13.57 5.33 -0.38
N LYS A 116 -13.59 6.63 -0.71
CA LYS A 116 -13.36 7.68 0.29
C LYS A 116 -14.39 7.63 1.41
N ARG A 117 -15.68 7.46 1.09
CA ARG A 117 -16.75 7.40 2.10
C ARG A 117 -16.61 6.16 2.97
N ILE A 118 -16.40 4.99 2.37
CA ILE A 118 -16.28 3.73 3.09
C ILE A 118 -15.01 3.69 3.95
N LEU A 119 -13.88 4.15 3.41
CA LEU A 119 -12.62 4.23 4.14
C LEU A 119 -12.75 5.19 5.34
N LYS A 120 -13.41 6.34 5.15
CA LYS A 120 -13.67 7.28 6.26
C LYS A 120 -14.53 6.67 7.35
N GLN A 121 -15.59 5.94 6.98
CA GLN A 121 -16.40 5.18 7.94
C GLN A 121 -15.54 4.14 8.66
N HIS A 122 -14.75 3.35 7.94
CA HIS A 122 -13.90 2.31 8.51
C HIS A 122 -12.91 2.83 9.55
N TYR A 123 -12.25 3.95 9.29
CA TYR A 123 -11.29 4.53 10.24
C TYR A 123 -11.96 5.29 11.39
N LEU A 124 -13.12 5.94 11.17
CA LEU A 124 -13.72 6.88 12.11
C LEU A 124 -14.99 6.38 12.80
N ASN A 125 -15.31 5.09 12.66
CA ASN A 125 -16.52 4.47 13.16
C ASN A 125 -16.70 4.56 14.69
N LYS A 126 -15.60 4.55 15.47
CA LYS A 126 -15.63 4.63 16.95
C LYS A 126 -16.57 3.59 17.59
N GLY A 127 -16.74 2.43 16.97
CA GLY A 127 -17.58 1.33 17.44
C GLY A 127 -19.09 1.52 17.25
N GLN A 128 -19.53 2.52 16.49
CA GLN A 128 -20.97 2.79 16.28
C GLN A 128 -21.65 1.74 15.39
N ASN A 129 -20.92 1.24 14.39
CA ASN A 129 -21.37 0.20 13.49
C ASN A 129 -20.45 -1.02 13.60
N GLU A 130 -21.05 -2.18 13.87
CA GLU A 130 -20.35 -3.43 14.21
C GLU A 130 -19.57 -4.03 13.04
N ILE A 131 -19.86 -3.63 11.80
CA ILE A 131 -19.18 -4.12 10.59
C ILE A 131 -17.83 -3.44 10.34
N TYR A 132 -17.60 -2.27 10.94
CA TYR A 132 -16.39 -1.46 10.75
C TYR A 132 -15.45 -1.55 11.95
N SER A 133 -14.20 -1.11 11.78
CA SER A 133 -13.22 -1.07 12.86
C SER A 133 -13.69 -0.21 14.03
N ASP A 134 -13.38 -0.62 15.26
CA ASP A 134 -13.73 0.18 16.44
C ASP A 134 -12.80 1.39 16.61
N SER A 135 -11.59 1.32 16.05
CA SER A 135 -10.58 2.38 16.17
C SER A 135 -9.67 2.47 14.94
N PRO A 136 -9.10 3.66 14.65
CA PRO A 136 -8.12 3.82 13.58
C PRO A 136 -6.87 2.92 13.74
N SER A 137 -6.45 2.69 14.99
CA SER A 137 -5.29 1.84 15.31
C SER A 137 -5.50 0.36 15.00
N LYS A 138 -6.76 -0.07 14.86
CA LYS A 138 -7.11 -1.45 14.49
C LYS A 138 -7.45 -1.59 13.02
N ALA A 139 -7.75 -0.49 12.32
CA ALA A 139 -8.19 -0.53 10.93
C ALA A 139 -7.06 -1.01 10.00
N LEU A 140 -7.38 -1.95 9.12
CA LEU A 140 -6.50 -2.52 8.12
C LEU A 140 -7.20 -2.48 6.76
N VAL A 141 -6.42 -2.41 5.69
CA VAL A 141 -6.90 -2.52 4.31
C VAL A 141 -6.23 -3.72 3.68
N GLU A 142 -7.02 -4.65 3.17
CA GLU A 142 -6.53 -5.81 2.43
C GLU A 142 -6.79 -5.58 0.94
N VAL A 143 -5.76 -5.73 0.13
CA VAL A 143 -5.81 -5.54 -1.32
C VAL A 143 -5.62 -6.88 -2.01
N THR A 144 -6.55 -7.18 -2.91
CA THR A 144 -6.50 -8.35 -3.78
C THR A 144 -6.76 -7.92 -5.22
N ILE A 145 -5.88 -8.29 -6.15
CA ILE A 145 -6.15 -8.23 -7.59
C ILE A 145 -5.93 -9.62 -8.19
N ASP A 146 -6.40 -9.87 -9.41
CA ASP A 146 -6.16 -11.15 -10.08
C ASP A 146 -4.66 -11.48 -10.11
N THR A 147 -4.30 -12.71 -9.72
CA THR A 147 -2.90 -13.17 -9.57
C THR A 147 -2.03 -12.94 -10.80
N ASN A 148 -2.62 -12.94 -12.00
CA ASN A 148 -1.92 -12.78 -13.28
C ASN A 148 -1.78 -11.31 -13.70
N LYS A 149 -2.45 -10.38 -12.99
CA LYS A 149 -2.28 -8.95 -13.22
C LYS A 149 -0.93 -8.50 -12.68
N ASN A 150 -0.38 -7.44 -13.26
CA ASN A 150 0.97 -6.97 -12.97
C ASN A 150 0.98 -5.73 -12.08
N GLY A 151 2.19 -5.24 -11.79
CA GLY A 151 2.43 -4.05 -10.97
C GLY A 151 1.60 -2.83 -11.38
N LYS A 152 1.31 -2.64 -12.68
CA LYS A 152 0.48 -1.52 -13.15
C LYS A 152 -0.94 -1.58 -12.62
N GLN A 153 -1.58 -2.75 -12.62
CA GLN A 153 -2.94 -2.87 -12.07
C GLN A 153 -2.95 -2.75 -10.54
N LEU A 154 -1.90 -3.24 -9.87
CA LEU A 154 -1.75 -3.03 -8.44
C LEU A 154 -1.61 -1.54 -8.11
N LYS A 155 -0.80 -0.82 -8.90
CA LYS A 155 -0.63 0.64 -8.79
C LYS A 155 -1.96 1.36 -8.92
N GLU A 156 -2.79 1.03 -9.92
CA GLU A 156 -4.10 1.67 -10.10
C GLU A 156 -4.98 1.58 -8.85
N VAL A 157 -5.00 0.43 -8.17
CA VAL A 157 -5.74 0.22 -6.93
C VAL A 157 -5.12 1.00 -5.77
N LEU A 158 -3.80 0.89 -5.59
CA LEU A 158 -3.06 1.57 -4.53
C LEU A 158 -3.11 3.10 -4.65
N THR A 159 -3.08 3.65 -5.87
CA THR A 159 -3.27 5.09 -6.11
C THR A 159 -4.63 5.55 -5.60
N ARG A 160 -5.72 4.81 -5.86
CA ARG A 160 -7.06 5.17 -5.38
C ARG A 160 -7.14 5.12 -3.85
N ILE A 161 -6.58 4.07 -3.23
CA ILE A 161 -6.55 3.90 -1.78
C ILE A 161 -5.78 5.03 -1.12
N THR A 162 -4.53 5.25 -1.54
CA THR A 162 -3.66 6.24 -0.93
C THR A 162 -4.19 7.65 -1.11
N ARG A 163 -4.69 8.03 -2.31
CA ARG A 163 -5.33 9.34 -2.51
C ARG A 163 -6.56 9.53 -1.62
N SER A 164 -7.44 8.52 -1.53
CA SER A 164 -8.61 8.59 -0.65
C SER A 164 -8.22 8.72 0.81
N PHE A 165 -7.17 8.02 1.23
CA PHE A 165 -6.65 8.09 2.59
C PHE A 165 -6.01 9.45 2.90
N ASP A 166 -5.20 9.98 1.98
CA ASP A 166 -4.56 11.29 2.09
C ASP A 166 -5.59 12.40 2.28
N ASP A 167 -6.65 12.37 1.46
CA ASP A 167 -7.80 13.26 1.57
C ASP A 167 -8.41 13.22 2.97
N ILE A 168 -8.73 12.01 3.47
CA ILE A 168 -9.33 11.83 4.80
C ILE A 168 -8.39 12.37 5.87
N LYS A 169 -7.10 12.03 5.81
CA LYS A 169 -6.09 12.47 6.79
C LYS A 169 -5.99 14.00 6.83
N SER A 170 -6.07 14.66 5.67
CA SER A 170 -6.06 16.13 5.58
C SER A 170 -7.30 16.78 6.20
N GLU A 171 -8.48 16.14 6.10
CA GLU A 171 -9.74 16.65 6.64
C GLU A 171 -9.79 16.58 8.18
N ILE A 172 -9.27 15.50 8.78
CA ILE A 172 -9.49 15.20 10.20
C ILE A 172 -8.34 15.64 11.13
N ARG A 173 -7.18 16.03 10.58
CA ARG A 173 -5.97 16.42 11.33
C ARG A 173 -5.57 15.41 12.42
N ASP A 174 -5.81 14.13 12.17
CA ASP A 174 -5.57 13.02 13.09
C ASP A 174 -4.34 12.22 12.67
N SER A 175 -3.77 11.43 13.59
CA SER A 175 -2.59 10.58 13.37
C SER A 175 -2.96 9.18 12.86
N ILE A 176 -3.99 9.08 12.00
CA ILE A 176 -4.36 7.81 11.39
C ILE A 176 -3.24 7.29 10.46
N GLN A 177 -3.11 5.97 10.41
CA GLN A 177 -2.11 5.26 9.60
C GLN A 177 -2.79 4.29 8.64
N LEU A 178 -2.37 4.30 7.38
CA LEU A 178 -2.79 3.31 6.40
C LEU A 178 -1.89 2.10 6.49
N ARG A 179 -2.45 0.96 6.89
CA ARG A 179 -1.78 -0.34 6.91
C ARG A 179 -2.41 -1.23 5.83
N VAL A 180 -1.59 -1.72 4.91
CA VAL A 180 -2.03 -2.44 3.72
C VAL A 180 -1.49 -3.86 3.75
N PHE A 181 -2.35 -4.83 3.44
CA PHE A 181 -2.01 -6.24 3.24
C PHE A 181 -2.21 -6.60 1.77
N PHE A 182 -1.37 -7.48 1.26
CA PHE A 182 -1.60 -8.14 -0.03
C PHE A 182 -1.95 -9.60 0.24
N ASP A 183 -3.11 -10.03 -0.26
CA ASP A 183 -3.57 -11.41 -0.10
C ASP A 183 -4.12 -11.93 -1.43
N TYR A 184 -3.44 -12.92 -2.02
CA TYR A 184 -3.93 -13.65 -3.17
C TYR A 184 -4.39 -15.08 -2.83
N SER A 185 -4.17 -15.56 -1.60
CA SER A 185 -4.49 -16.93 -1.17
C SER A 185 -5.99 -17.24 -1.30
N ARG A 186 -6.84 -16.22 -1.26
CA ARG A 186 -8.28 -16.37 -1.47
C ARG A 186 -8.69 -16.67 -2.91
N GLN A 187 -7.75 -16.62 -3.84
CA GLN A 187 -7.93 -17.02 -5.24
C GLN A 187 -7.48 -18.46 -5.50
N THR A 188 -6.70 -19.07 -4.60
CA THR A 188 -6.25 -20.45 -4.73
C THR A 188 -7.37 -21.40 -4.29
N THR A 189 -8.29 -21.69 -5.21
CA THR A 189 -9.48 -22.53 -4.97
C THR A 189 -9.17 -24.03 -4.88
N GLN A 190 -7.92 -24.47 -5.02
CA GLN A 190 -7.58 -25.89 -5.04
C GLN A 190 -6.62 -26.26 -3.91
N ILE A 191 -7.20 -26.69 -2.79
CA ILE A 191 -6.49 -27.62 -1.91
C ILE A 191 -6.35 -28.93 -2.70
N PRO A 192 -5.13 -29.43 -2.96
CA PRO A 192 -4.98 -30.73 -3.60
C PRO A 192 -5.71 -31.77 -2.76
N LEU A 193 -6.53 -32.60 -3.40
CA LEU A 193 -7.22 -33.70 -2.72
C LEU A 193 -6.17 -34.54 -1.99
N PRO A 194 -6.41 -34.93 -0.73
CA PRO A 194 -5.48 -35.77 0.00
C PRO A 194 -5.19 -37.06 -0.80
N PRO A 195 -3.97 -37.60 -0.73
CA PRO A 195 -3.61 -38.84 -1.43
C PRO A 195 -4.63 -39.93 -1.12
N LYS A 196 -5.08 -40.66 -2.14
CA LYS A 196 -5.91 -41.85 -1.94
C LYS A 196 -5.09 -42.85 -1.12
N ILE A 197 -5.51 -43.11 0.12
CA ILE A 197 -5.03 -44.24 0.88
C ILE A 197 -5.68 -45.46 0.21
N TYR A 198 -4.86 -46.30 -0.42
CA TYR A 198 -5.29 -47.61 -0.87
C TYR A 198 -5.04 -48.58 0.30
N ASP A 199 -6.11 -49.17 0.81
CA ASP A 199 -6.06 -50.28 1.76
C ASP A 199 -5.59 -51.58 1.08
#